data_AF-A0A6V7XZL5-F1
#
_entry.id   AF-A0A6V7XZL5-F1
#
_cell.length_a   1.000
_cell.length_b   1.000
_cell.length_c   1.000
_cell.angle_alpha   90.00
_cell.angle_beta   90.00
_cell.angle_gamma   90.00
#
_symmetry.space_group_name_H-M   'P 1'
#
loop_
_entity.id
_entity.type
_entity.pdbx_description
1 polymer ?
#
loop_
_entity_poly.entity_id
_entity_poly.type
_entity_poly.pdbx_seq_one_letter_code
_entity_poly.pdbx_strand_id
1 'polypeptide(L)'
;MQQTADIPFHFNPRFLVNPTRVVRNNWIRNRGWGREETSGVFRFRAGRPFILEFVAAPNNTIIIYVNDRHFATFSRVDLSKISQLYINGINTIRVHNLTLCPNPLTTTTTTKEPTTTTVAHTRPPPLCLGLVVLDNMETPTVLHIEKLGFGGPSATPIRVRIIVRGTPLVQPESFNINFGTSGEMLVDGNVLFHFSPRFDIKQVIRNTWILGKGWEQEERSGGFPFKVGEQFDVEFIISTSPINTIEVYVNNKFFTNFARYDLNKVTHMQIERAIQINSIFLCPGTLITDIPDKLTTTPVK
;
A
#
# COMPACT_ATOMS: atom_id res chain seq x y z
N MET A 1 -18.02 -7.56 16.44
CA MET A 1 -17.54 -7.68 17.83
C MET A 1 -18.51 -6.94 18.75
N GLN A 2 -19.01 -7.61 19.79
CA GLN A 2 -19.84 -6.96 20.82
C GLN A 2 -18.95 -5.99 21.61
N GLN A 3 -19.31 -4.71 21.66
CA GLN A 3 -18.54 -3.70 22.39
C GLN A 3 -18.63 -4.02 23.89
N THR A 4 -17.51 -4.36 24.51
CA THR A 4 -17.45 -4.73 25.93
C THR A 4 -16.99 -3.59 26.83
N ALA A 5 -16.51 -2.45 26.29
CA ALA A 5 -15.97 -1.32 27.06
C ALA A 5 -16.46 0.03 26.53
N ASP A 6 -16.53 1.03 27.42
CA ASP A 6 -16.91 2.39 27.07
C ASP A 6 -15.96 2.97 26.00
N ILE A 7 -16.52 3.74 25.08
CA ILE A 7 -15.80 4.51 24.06
C ILE A 7 -16.13 5.98 24.32
N PRO A 8 -15.35 6.67 25.17
CA PRO A 8 -15.60 8.08 25.51
C PRO A 8 -15.54 9.00 24.29
N PHE A 9 -14.72 8.63 23.30
CA PHE A 9 -14.58 9.33 22.03
C PHE A 9 -14.37 8.36 20.87
N HIS A 10 -15.23 8.46 19.87
CA HIS A 10 -15.17 7.72 18.62
C HIS A 10 -15.05 8.71 17.47
N PHE A 11 -14.07 8.50 16.58
CA PHE A 11 -13.83 9.32 15.40
C PHE A 11 -13.86 8.44 14.14
N ASN A 12 -14.79 8.68 13.23
CA ASN A 12 -15.04 7.79 12.09
C ASN A 12 -15.25 8.57 10.78
N PRO A 13 -14.20 8.75 9.97
CA PRO A 13 -14.33 9.23 8.59
C PRO A 13 -15.11 8.21 7.74
N ARG A 14 -16.17 8.66 7.07
CA ARG A 14 -17.00 7.84 6.17
C ARG A 14 -16.89 8.38 4.74
N PHE A 15 -16.23 7.61 3.87
CA PHE A 15 -15.97 7.96 2.46
C PHE A 15 -17.12 7.61 1.51
N LEU A 16 -17.90 6.57 1.82
CA LEU A 16 -18.94 6.02 0.93
C LEU A 16 -20.35 6.44 1.35
N VAL A 17 -20.50 7.69 1.78
CA VAL A 17 -21.79 8.29 2.15
C VAL A 17 -21.90 9.67 1.51
N ASN A 18 -23.11 10.11 1.17
CA ASN A 18 -23.35 11.43 0.59
C ASN A 18 -24.11 12.32 1.60
N PRO A 19 -23.59 13.50 1.98
CA PRO A 19 -22.22 13.96 1.75
C PRO A 19 -21.21 13.13 2.57
N THR A 20 -19.97 13.04 2.09
CA THR A 20 -18.86 12.45 2.84
C THR A 20 -18.68 13.23 4.14
N ARG A 21 -18.47 12.53 5.25
CA ARG A 21 -18.48 13.15 6.57
C ARG A 21 -17.65 12.37 7.56
N VAL A 22 -17.26 13.04 8.64
CA VAL A 22 -16.64 12.40 9.79
C VAL A 22 -17.68 12.37 10.90
N VAL A 23 -17.98 11.18 11.40
CA VAL A 23 -18.84 11.00 12.57
C VAL A 23 -17.99 11.01 13.83
N ARG A 24 -18.36 11.87 14.78
CA ARG A 24 -17.84 11.90 16.14
C ARG A 24 -18.95 11.52 17.11
N ASN A 25 -18.67 10.63 18.04
CA ASN A 25 -19.66 10.15 18.99
C ASN A 25 -18.99 9.56 20.24
N ASN A 26 -19.80 9.10 21.20
CA ASN A 26 -19.38 8.24 22.30
C ASN A 26 -20.31 7.02 22.38
N TRP A 27 -19.78 5.91 22.89
CA TRP A 27 -20.57 4.74 23.25
C TRP A 27 -20.35 4.43 24.73
N ILE A 28 -21.41 4.25 25.50
CA ILE A 28 -21.30 3.92 26.93
C ILE A 28 -22.01 2.59 27.16
N ARG A 29 -21.34 1.68 27.88
CA ARG A 29 -21.88 0.38 28.25
C ARG A 29 -23.23 0.57 28.93
N ASN A 30 -24.21 -0.22 28.52
CA ASN A 30 -25.60 -0.15 28.96
C ASN A 30 -26.40 1.10 28.55
N ARG A 31 -25.79 2.07 27.84
CA ARG A 31 -26.50 3.22 27.25
C ARG A 31 -26.45 3.26 25.72
N GLY A 32 -25.47 2.59 25.12
CA GLY A 32 -25.28 2.54 23.67
C GLY A 32 -24.59 3.79 23.12
N TRP A 33 -24.77 4.01 21.81
CA TRP A 33 -24.25 5.18 21.11
C TRP A 33 -25.04 6.44 21.49
N GLY A 34 -24.34 7.53 21.71
CA GLY A 34 -24.96 8.85 21.85
C GLY A 34 -25.38 9.46 20.52
N ARG A 35 -25.70 10.76 20.53
CA ARG A 35 -26.04 11.52 19.31
C ARG A 35 -24.78 11.77 18.46
N GLU A 36 -24.85 11.51 17.16
CA GLU A 36 -23.75 11.76 16.22
C GLU A 36 -23.49 13.27 16.03
N GLU A 37 -22.21 13.65 15.98
CA GLU A 37 -21.74 14.96 15.51
C GLU A 37 -21.04 14.82 14.16
N THR A 38 -21.46 15.60 13.16
CA THR A 38 -20.99 15.47 11.77
C THR A 38 -20.45 16.77 11.17
N SER A 39 -20.30 17.82 11.98
CA SER A 39 -19.72 19.09 11.55
C SER A 39 -18.26 18.96 11.10
N GLY A 40 -17.77 19.95 10.37
CA GLY A 40 -16.39 20.00 9.84
C GLY A 40 -16.30 19.60 8.37
N VAL A 41 -15.25 20.08 7.71
CA VAL A 41 -14.98 19.82 6.28
C VAL A 41 -14.28 18.48 6.12
N PHE A 42 -14.79 17.59 5.28
CA PHE A 42 -14.16 16.30 5.01
C PHE A 42 -12.80 16.50 4.32
N ARG A 43 -11.70 16.26 5.05
CA ARG A 43 -10.32 16.51 4.59
C ARG A 43 -9.54 15.25 4.19
N PHE A 44 -10.16 14.08 4.31
CA PHE A 44 -9.52 12.82 3.97
C PHE A 44 -9.70 12.49 2.49
N ARG A 45 -8.68 11.87 1.90
CA ARG A 45 -8.72 11.33 0.54
C ARG A 45 -8.16 9.91 0.56
N ALA A 46 -8.85 8.98 -0.07
CA ALA A 46 -8.36 7.60 -0.16
C ALA A 46 -6.98 7.60 -0.85
N GLY A 47 -6.05 6.80 -0.33
CA GLY A 47 -4.66 6.74 -0.84
C GLY A 47 -3.72 7.85 -0.36
N ARG A 48 -4.24 8.98 0.13
CA ARG A 48 -3.39 10.11 0.59
C ARG A 48 -3.00 9.98 2.06
N PRO A 49 -1.72 10.21 2.40
CA PRO A 49 -1.33 10.31 3.80
C PRO A 49 -1.99 11.53 4.42
N PHE A 50 -2.23 11.45 5.72
CA PHE A 50 -2.73 12.55 6.52
C PHE A 50 -2.07 12.51 7.90
N ILE A 51 -2.00 13.68 8.51
CA ILE A 51 -1.70 13.85 9.92
C ILE A 51 -3.03 14.07 10.63
N LEU A 52 -3.33 13.24 11.63
CA LEU A 52 -4.51 13.36 12.47
C LEU A 52 -4.06 13.53 13.91
N GLU A 53 -4.37 14.67 14.49
CA GLU A 53 -3.94 15.03 15.83
C GLU A 53 -5.15 15.21 16.75
N PHE A 54 -5.05 14.64 17.95
CA PHE A 54 -6.02 14.80 19.01
C PHE A 54 -5.33 15.48 20.19
N VAL A 55 -5.70 16.73 20.46
CA VAL A 55 -5.13 17.51 21.56
C VAL A 55 -6.11 17.51 22.72
N ALA A 56 -5.73 16.90 23.83
CA ALA A 56 -6.48 17.04 25.09
C ALA A 56 -6.34 18.48 25.59
N ALA A 57 -7.47 19.17 25.72
CA ALA A 57 -7.56 20.56 26.13
C ALA A 57 -8.28 20.70 27.48
N PRO A 58 -8.15 21.86 28.16
CA PRO A 58 -8.92 22.16 29.36
C PRO A 58 -10.42 21.98 29.17
N ASN A 59 -11.16 21.90 30.28
CA ASN A 59 -12.62 21.73 30.29
C ASN A 59 -13.07 20.45 29.57
N ASN A 60 -12.33 19.35 29.74
CA ASN A 60 -12.73 18.02 29.27
C ASN A 60 -13.04 17.99 27.76
N THR A 61 -12.13 18.55 26.96
CA THR A 61 -12.32 18.74 25.51
C THR A 61 -11.18 18.10 24.73
N ILE A 62 -11.49 17.50 23.57
CA ILE A 62 -10.50 17.12 22.55
C ILE A 62 -10.62 18.12 21.40
N ILE A 63 -9.50 18.74 21.02
CA ILE A 63 -9.37 19.52 19.79
C ILE A 63 -8.75 18.62 18.72
N ILE A 64 -9.36 18.63 17.54
CA ILE A 64 -9.01 17.72 16.45
C ILE A 64 -8.41 18.54 15.31
N TYR A 65 -7.24 18.13 14.83
CA TYR A 65 -6.60 18.69 13.64
C TYR A 65 -6.44 17.61 12.56
N VAL A 66 -6.60 18.02 11.31
CA VAL A 66 -6.30 17.19 10.14
C VAL A 66 -5.40 17.98 9.21
N ASN A 67 -4.17 17.51 9.01
CA ASN A 67 -3.11 18.19 8.26
C ASN A 67 -2.89 19.62 8.77
N ASP A 68 -2.57 19.75 10.06
CA ASP A 68 -2.27 21.01 10.79
C ASP A 68 -3.41 22.05 10.81
N ARG A 69 -4.60 21.68 10.31
CA ARG A 69 -5.77 22.57 10.29
C ARG A 69 -6.80 22.09 11.28
N HIS A 70 -7.29 23.03 12.09
CA HIS A 70 -8.40 22.78 12.99
C HIS A 70 -9.57 22.17 12.21
N PHE A 71 -10.02 21.01 12.68
CA PHE A 71 -11.14 20.26 12.11
C PHE A 71 -12.39 20.48 12.96
N ALA A 72 -12.34 20.10 14.23
CA ALA A 72 -13.45 20.25 15.17
C ALA A 72 -13.01 20.07 16.63
N THR A 73 -13.89 20.40 17.57
CA THR A 73 -13.76 20.06 19.00
C THR A 73 -14.78 18.99 19.38
N PHE A 74 -14.52 18.23 20.44
CA PHE A 74 -15.45 17.25 21.00
C PHE A 74 -15.37 17.26 22.54
N SER A 75 -16.51 17.33 23.20
CA SER A 75 -16.63 17.26 24.67
C SER A 75 -17.99 16.67 25.03
N ARG A 76 -18.02 15.61 25.85
CA ARG A 76 -19.30 14.97 26.21
C ARG A 76 -19.30 14.22 27.52
N VAL A 77 -18.31 13.36 27.72
CA VAL A 77 -18.15 12.54 28.92
C VAL A 77 -16.76 12.77 29.47
N ASP A 78 -16.53 12.39 30.72
CA ASP A 78 -15.21 12.49 31.35
C ASP A 78 -14.14 11.74 30.54
N LEU A 79 -13.28 12.50 29.89
CA LEU A 79 -12.20 12.04 29.01
C LEU A 79 -10.96 11.67 29.82
N SER A 80 -10.87 12.03 31.11
CA SER A 80 -9.74 11.66 31.98
C SER A 80 -9.61 10.14 32.18
N LYS A 81 -10.68 9.40 31.88
CA LYS A 81 -10.74 7.94 31.95
C LYS A 81 -10.22 7.22 30.70
N ILE A 82 -9.89 7.96 29.64
CA ILE A 82 -9.30 7.37 28.43
C ILE A 82 -7.91 6.85 28.78
N SER A 83 -7.74 5.54 28.68
CA SER A 83 -6.46 4.85 28.92
C SER A 83 -5.99 4.01 27.73
N GLN A 84 -6.81 3.92 26.69
CA GLN A 84 -6.57 3.06 25.54
C GLN A 84 -6.93 3.79 24.24
N LEU A 85 -6.09 3.58 23.22
CA LEU A 85 -6.37 3.98 21.85
C LEU A 85 -6.58 2.72 21.02
N TYR A 86 -7.75 2.62 20.40
CA TYR A 86 -8.11 1.53 19.50
C TYR A 86 -8.40 2.08 18.11
N ILE A 87 -7.59 1.68 17.13
CA ILE A 87 -7.76 2.07 15.73
C ILE A 87 -8.40 0.89 15.00
N ASN A 88 -9.69 1.02 14.71
CA ASN A 88 -10.42 0.03 13.91
C ASN A 88 -10.47 0.47 12.46
N GLY A 89 -9.78 -0.30 11.62
CA GLY A 89 -9.71 -0.07 10.18
C GLY A 89 -8.75 -1.05 9.56
N ILE A 90 -8.84 -2.31 10.00
CA ILE A 90 -8.06 -3.41 9.44
C ILE A 90 -8.35 -3.37 7.94
N ASN A 91 -7.33 -3.02 7.15
CA ASN A 91 -7.34 -2.88 5.69
C ASN A 91 -7.90 -1.56 5.10
N THR A 92 -8.21 -0.54 5.91
CA THR A 92 -8.71 0.77 5.44
C THR A 92 -7.85 1.97 5.84
N ILE A 93 -7.05 1.86 6.90
CA ILE A 93 -6.13 2.90 7.36
C ILE A 93 -4.75 2.31 7.62
N ARG A 94 -3.69 2.95 7.09
CA ARG A 94 -2.30 2.63 7.41
C ARG A 94 -1.77 3.64 8.41
N VAL A 95 -1.32 3.18 9.57
CA VAL A 95 -0.70 4.03 10.59
C VAL A 95 0.81 4.01 10.36
N HIS A 96 1.36 5.14 9.90
CA HIS A 96 2.81 5.30 9.67
C HIS A 96 3.58 5.53 10.97
N ASN A 97 3.07 6.45 11.79
CA ASN A 97 3.61 6.77 13.10
C ASN A 97 2.45 7.05 14.05
N LEU A 98 2.65 6.72 15.32
CA LEU A 98 1.77 7.06 16.42
C LEU A 98 2.63 7.66 17.52
N THR A 99 2.56 8.98 17.65
CA THR A 99 3.28 9.72 18.68
C THR A 99 2.33 10.07 19.81
N LEU A 100 2.67 9.68 21.04
CA LEU A 100 2.04 10.20 22.24
C LEU A 100 2.91 11.34 22.75
N CYS A 101 2.38 12.57 22.71
CA CYS A 101 3.06 13.74 23.26
C CYS A 101 2.64 13.91 24.73
N PRO A 102 3.44 13.48 25.71
CA PRO A 102 3.13 13.77 27.10
C PRO A 102 3.17 15.28 27.34
N ASN A 103 2.35 15.73 28.29
CA ASN A 103 2.38 17.11 28.75
C ASN A 103 3.82 17.41 29.24
N PRO A 104 4.45 18.55 28.87
CA PRO A 104 5.85 18.83 29.21
C PRO A 104 6.15 18.92 30.72
N LEU A 105 5.15 18.79 31.60
CA LEU A 105 5.32 18.79 33.06
C LEU A 105 5.66 17.42 33.69
N THR A 106 5.68 16.32 32.93
CA THR A 106 6.01 15.00 33.50
C THR A 106 7.01 14.25 32.63
N THR A 107 8.27 14.67 32.73
CA THR A 107 9.42 13.92 32.20
C THR A 107 9.99 13.04 33.32
N THR A 108 9.68 11.75 33.29
CA THR A 108 10.57 10.72 33.88
C THR A 108 10.99 9.80 32.75
N THR A 109 12.26 9.91 32.42
CA THR A 109 13.00 9.14 31.43
C THR A 109 13.04 7.67 31.82
N THR A 110 12.60 6.80 30.91
CA THR A 110 13.17 5.45 30.82
C THR A 110 13.22 5.04 29.36
N THR A 111 14.37 5.28 28.76
CA THR A 111 14.73 4.88 27.41
C THR A 111 14.89 3.36 27.40
N LYS A 112 14.07 2.67 26.62
CA LYS A 112 14.47 1.39 26.01
C LYS A 112 14.43 1.60 24.50
N GLU A 113 15.62 1.58 23.91
CA GLU A 113 15.82 1.47 22.46
C GLU A 113 15.08 0.25 21.91
N PRO A 114 14.41 0.38 20.75
CA PRO A 114 14.08 -0.78 19.94
C PRO A 114 15.36 -1.24 19.23
N THR A 115 15.82 -2.43 19.58
CA THR A 115 16.91 -3.14 18.90
C THR A 115 16.57 -3.29 17.42
N THR A 116 17.43 -2.74 16.55
CA THR A 116 17.37 -2.96 15.11
C THR A 116 17.84 -4.39 14.82
N THR A 117 16.90 -5.29 14.51
CA THR A 117 17.25 -6.64 14.02
C THR A 117 17.69 -6.51 12.57
N THR A 118 19.00 -6.43 12.35
CA THR A 118 19.62 -6.55 11.03
C THR A 118 19.40 -7.98 10.52
N VAL A 119 18.37 -8.20 9.70
CA VAL A 119 18.18 -9.48 9.01
C VAL A 119 19.22 -9.56 7.90
N ALA A 120 20.17 -10.48 8.02
CA ALA A 120 21.18 -10.75 7.01
C ALA A 120 20.49 -11.13 5.67
N HIS A 121 20.88 -10.46 4.58
CA HIS A 121 20.45 -10.78 3.23
C HIS A 121 20.99 -12.17 2.82
N THR A 122 20.15 -13.22 2.88
CA THR A 122 20.60 -14.60 2.60
C THR A 122 20.70 -14.93 1.11
N ARG A 123 20.12 -14.11 0.23
CA ARG A 123 20.24 -14.28 -1.22
C ARG A 123 21.08 -13.17 -1.87
N PRO A 124 22.02 -13.51 -2.76
CA PRO A 124 22.76 -12.52 -3.51
C PRO A 124 21.81 -11.69 -4.40
N PRO A 125 22.21 -10.45 -4.77
CA PRO A 125 21.55 -9.69 -5.83
C PRO A 125 21.55 -10.48 -7.16
N PRO A 126 20.57 -10.21 -8.04
CA PRO A 126 20.57 -10.75 -9.39
C PRO A 126 21.79 -10.22 -10.17
N LEU A 127 22.36 -11.05 -11.03
CA LEU A 127 23.42 -10.62 -11.95
C LEU A 127 22.79 -9.99 -13.20
N CYS A 128 22.93 -8.68 -13.37
CA CYS A 128 22.63 -7.98 -14.62
C CYS A 128 23.51 -6.74 -14.76
N LEU A 129 23.92 -6.44 -15.99
CA LEU A 129 24.76 -5.28 -16.29
C LEU A 129 23.97 -3.99 -16.05
N GLY A 130 24.54 -3.04 -15.30
CA GLY A 130 23.88 -1.78 -14.96
C GLY A 130 22.76 -1.92 -13.92
N LEU A 131 22.80 -2.98 -13.09
CA LEU A 131 21.86 -3.18 -11.99
C LEU A 131 21.73 -1.93 -11.11
N VAL A 132 20.49 -1.48 -10.90
CA VAL A 132 20.14 -0.50 -9.86
C VAL A 132 19.52 -1.25 -8.68
N VAL A 133 20.01 -0.95 -7.48
CA VAL A 133 19.51 -1.53 -6.22
C VAL A 133 18.90 -0.42 -5.38
N LEU A 134 17.66 -0.61 -4.95
CA LEU A 134 16.95 0.27 -4.02
C LEU A 134 16.67 -0.51 -2.74
N ASP A 135 17.42 -0.24 -1.68
CA ASP A 135 17.29 -0.90 -0.38
C ASP A 135 16.52 -0.04 0.63
N ASN A 136 16.01 -0.67 1.69
CA ASN A 136 15.32 0.01 2.80
C ASN A 136 14.13 0.88 2.38
N MET A 137 13.42 0.46 1.34
CA MET A 137 12.25 1.18 0.85
C MET A 137 11.07 1.05 1.83
N GLU A 138 10.43 2.17 2.15
CA GLU A 138 9.21 2.15 2.96
C GLU A 138 8.00 1.73 2.14
N THR A 139 6.94 1.24 2.79
CA THR A 139 5.67 0.99 2.11
C THR A 139 4.63 2.01 2.60
N PRO A 140 3.78 2.60 1.73
CA PRO A 140 3.79 2.44 0.29
C PRO A 140 5.01 3.14 -0.34
N THR A 141 5.46 2.61 -1.47
CA THR A 141 6.50 3.23 -2.31
C THR A 141 5.93 3.42 -3.71
N VAL A 142 6.24 4.58 -4.31
CA VAL A 142 5.97 4.87 -5.71
C VAL A 142 7.30 5.15 -6.39
N LEU A 143 7.58 4.45 -7.48
CA LEU A 143 8.77 4.60 -8.30
C LEU A 143 8.39 5.14 -9.68
N HIS A 144 9.05 6.21 -10.09
CA HIS A 144 8.99 6.75 -11.45
C HIS A 144 9.95 5.97 -12.35
N ILE A 145 9.58 4.75 -12.74
CA ILE A 145 10.46 3.85 -13.48
C ILE A 145 10.83 4.38 -14.88
N GLU A 146 10.00 5.24 -15.47
CA GLU A 146 10.32 5.93 -16.74
C GLU A 146 11.61 6.77 -16.66
N LYS A 147 11.85 7.43 -15.52
CA LYS A 147 13.03 8.29 -15.30
C LYS A 147 14.32 7.49 -15.16
N LEU A 148 14.19 6.20 -14.89
CA LEU A 148 15.29 5.26 -14.75
C LEU A 148 15.58 4.52 -16.07
N GLY A 149 14.99 4.99 -17.18
CA GLY A 149 15.14 4.38 -18.50
C GLY A 149 14.18 3.21 -18.76
N PHE A 150 13.19 2.99 -17.89
CA PHE A 150 12.23 1.89 -17.99
C PHE A 150 10.83 2.36 -18.41
N GLY A 151 10.45 2.13 -19.66
CA GLY A 151 9.11 2.40 -20.19
C GLY A 151 8.87 3.87 -20.55
N GLY A 152 7.63 4.18 -20.97
CA GLY A 152 7.20 5.51 -21.40
C GLY A 152 6.98 5.65 -22.92
N PRO A 153 6.19 6.66 -23.37
CA PRO A 153 5.75 6.80 -24.76
C PRO A 153 6.85 7.11 -25.78
N SER A 154 8.05 7.49 -25.32
CA SER A 154 9.24 7.68 -26.15
C SER A 154 10.26 6.54 -26.02
N ALA A 155 9.95 5.49 -25.25
CA ALA A 155 10.85 4.37 -25.06
C ALA A 155 10.83 3.45 -26.29
N THR A 156 12.02 3.04 -26.72
CA THR A 156 12.18 1.95 -27.68
C THR A 156 11.50 0.67 -27.15
N PRO A 157 11.10 -0.25 -28.04
CA PRO A 157 10.75 -1.63 -27.67
C PRO A 157 11.80 -2.24 -26.73
N ILE A 158 11.44 -2.43 -25.46
CA ILE A 158 12.37 -2.92 -24.43
C ILE A 158 11.77 -4.10 -23.69
N ARG A 159 12.68 -5.00 -23.28
CA ARG A 159 12.42 -6.04 -22.30
C ARG A 159 13.21 -5.73 -21.04
N VAL A 160 12.50 -5.50 -19.94
CA VAL A 160 13.06 -5.06 -18.67
C VAL A 160 12.78 -6.10 -17.59
N ARG A 161 13.65 -6.16 -16.59
CA ARG A 161 13.52 -7.10 -15.48
C ARG A 161 13.55 -6.33 -14.16
N ILE A 162 12.48 -6.48 -13.38
CA ILE A 162 12.28 -5.82 -12.08
C ILE A 162 12.07 -6.92 -11.05
N ILE A 163 12.86 -6.94 -9.98
CA ILE A 163 12.70 -7.92 -8.90
C ILE A 163 12.38 -7.17 -7.62
N VAL A 164 11.27 -7.54 -6.99
CA VAL A 164 10.90 -7.10 -5.64
C VAL A 164 11.26 -8.21 -4.68
N ARG A 165 12.24 -7.94 -3.83
CA ARG A 165 12.53 -8.77 -2.66
C ARG A 165 11.79 -8.21 -1.47
N GLY A 166 10.88 -9.00 -0.92
CA GLY A 166 10.04 -8.57 0.17
C GLY A 166 9.74 -9.67 1.17
N THR A 167 9.24 -9.25 2.32
CA THR A 167 8.80 -10.13 3.40
C THR A 167 7.37 -9.71 3.78
N PRO A 168 6.36 -10.60 3.68
CA PRO A 168 5.01 -10.25 4.13
C PRO A 168 5.01 -9.97 5.63
N LEU A 169 4.36 -8.88 6.03
CA LEU A 169 4.26 -8.48 7.44
C LEU A 169 3.43 -9.48 8.26
N VAL A 170 3.48 -9.39 9.58
CA VAL A 170 2.71 -10.25 10.48
C VAL A 170 1.20 -10.03 10.25
N GLN A 171 0.44 -11.13 10.08
CA GLN A 171 -1.00 -11.12 9.78
C GLN A 171 -1.38 -10.28 8.53
N PRO A 172 -0.75 -10.52 7.36
CA PRO A 172 -1.07 -9.76 6.17
C PRO A 172 -2.43 -10.21 5.63
N GLU A 173 -3.36 -9.31 5.34
CA GLU A 173 -4.53 -9.63 4.50
C GLU A 173 -4.07 -9.74 3.03
N SER A 174 -3.33 -8.72 2.57
CA SER A 174 -2.79 -8.66 1.21
C SER A 174 -1.62 -7.68 1.09
N PHE A 175 -0.81 -7.85 0.05
CA PHE A 175 0.05 -6.79 -0.47
C PHE A 175 -0.19 -6.60 -1.96
N ASN A 176 0.15 -5.42 -2.50
CA ASN A 176 0.01 -5.16 -3.92
C ASN A 176 1.31 -4.64 -4.53
N ILE A 177 1.57 -5.06 -5.75
CA ILE A 177 2.59 -4.50 -6.64
C ILE A 177 1.87 -4.10 -7.93
N ASN A 178 1.86 -2.81 -8.23
CA ASN A 178 1.10 -2.22 -9.32
C ASN A 178 2.04 -1.59 -10.34
N PHE A 179 1.71 -1.71 -11.61
CA PHE A 179 2.34 -0.99 -12.71
C PHE A 179 1.27 -0.19 -13.44
N GLY A 180 1.55 1.08 -13.70
CA GLY A 180 0.53 2.02 -14.14
C GLY A 180 1.08 3.25 -14.84
N THR A 181 0.16 4.11 -15.23
CA THR A 181 0.47 5.35 -15.94
C THR A 181 0.87 6.46 -14.98
N SER A 182 1.24 7.62 -15.52
CA SER A 182 1.43 8.82 -14.72
C SER A 182 0.13 9.24 -14.03
N GLY A 183 0.30 10.00 -12.95
CA GLY A 183 -0.77 10.26 -11.98
C GLY A 183 -0.68 9.33 -10.77
N GLU A 184 -1.49 9.64 -9.77
CA GLU A 184 -1.78 8.75 -8.65
C GLU A 184 -2.72 7.64 -9.14
N MET A 185 -2.20 6.41 -9.16
CA MET A 185 -2.98 5.24 -9.56
C MET A 185 -4.28 5.14 -8.75
N LEU A 186 -5.39 4.77 -9.41
CA LEU A 186 -6.76 4.72 -8.86
C LEU A 186 -7.41 6.08 -8.59
N VAL A 187 -6.68 7.20 -8.74
CA VAL A 187 -7.21 8.56 -8.56
C VAL A 187 -7.29 9.27 -9.91
N ASP A 188 -6.15 9.52 -10.53
CA ASP A 188 -6.02 10.17 -11.83
C ASP A 188 -5.06 9.44 -12.79
N GLY A 189 -4.48 8.31 -12.35
CA GLY A 189 -3.71 7.37 -13.17
C GLY A 189 -4.33 5.97 -13.25
N ASN A 190 -4.02 5.22 -14.31
CA ASN A 190 -4.48 3.84 -14.51
C ASN A 190 -3.56 2.82 -13.82
N VAL A 191 -4.12 1.69 -13.39
CA VAL A 191 -3.35 0.49 -13.01
C VAL A 191 -3.41 -0.49 -14.16
N LEU A 192 -2.38 -0.55 -14.97
CA LEU A 192 -2.33 -1.43 -16.15
C LEU A 192 -2.11 -2.89 -15.74
N PHE A 193 -1.34 -3.11 -14.68
CA PHE A 193 -1.16 -4.42 -14.06
C PHE A 193 -1.17 -4.30 -12.54
N HIS A 194 -2.16 -4.91 -11.91
CA HIS A 194 -2.28 -5.08 -10.47
C HIS A 194 -1.87 -6.50 -10.11
N PHE A 195 -0.89 -6.69 -9.24
CA PHE A 195 -0.51 -7.99 -8.69
C PHE A 195 -0.80 -7.99 -7.19
N SER A 196 -1.82 -8.75 -6.75
CA SER A 196 -2.33 -8.71 -5.38
C SER A 196 -2.39 -10.10 -4.74
N PRO A 197 -1.32 -10.54 -4.07
CA PRO A 197 -1.36 -11.69 -3.19
C PRO A 197 -2.25 -11.43 -1.97
N ARG A 198 -3.29 -12.26 -1.82
CA ARG A 198 -4.26 -12.23 -0.71
C ARG A 198 -4.16 -13.49 0.15
N PHE A 199 -3.83 -13.32 1.42
CA PHE A 199 -3.51 -14.41 2.35
C PHE A 199 -4.73 -15.04 2.98
N ASP A 200 -5.85 -14.31 3.05
CA ASP A 200 -7.15 -14.76 3.55
C ASP A 200 -7.76 -15.84 2.63
N ILE A 201 -7.71 -15.61 1.32
CA ILE A 201 -8.23 -16.53 0.30
C ILE A 201 -7.14 -17.39 -0.36
N LYS A 202 -5.88 -17.19 0.00
CA LYS A 202 -4.71 -17.87 -0.59
C LYS A 202 -4.75 -17.86 -2.12
N GLN A 203 -4.88 -16.67 -2.69
CA GLN A 203 -4.85 -16.46 -4.15
C GLN A 203 -4.07 -15.21 -4.49
N VAL A 204 -3.43 -15.22 -5.66
CA VAL A 204 -2.87 -14.01 -6.27
C VAL A 204 -3.84 -13.51 -7.31
N ILE A 205 -4.45 -12.37 -7.04
CA ILE A 205 -5.35 -11.70 -7.98
C ILE A 205 -4.50 -10.84 -8.90
N ARG A 206 -4.67 -11.00 -10.22
CA ARG A 206 -4.21 -10.01 -11.19
C ARG A 206 -5.37 -9.33 -11.88
N ASN A 207 -5.25 -8.03 -12.10
CA ASN A 207 -6.28 -7.27 -12.78
C ASN A 207 -5.74 -5.96 -13.37
N THR A 208 -6.62 -5.21 -14.01
CA THR A 208 -6.42 -3.84 -14.49
C THR A 208 -7.51 -2.95 -13.91
N TRP A 209 -7.14 -1.72 -13.56
CA TRP A 209 -8.09 -0.64 -13.25
C TRP A 209 -7.88 0.51 -14.22
N ILE A 210 -8.96 0.94 -14.88
CA ILE A 210 -8.95 2.06 -15.81
C ILE A 210 -9.80 3.20 -15.28
N LEU A 211 -9.25 4.42 -15.30
CA LEU A 211 -9.94 5.63 -14.88
C LEU A 211 -11.27 5.78 -15.64
N GLY A 212 -12.36 5.97 -14.89
CA GLY A 212 -13.71 6.07 -15.44
C GLY A 212 -14.38 4.74 -15.80
N LYS A 213 -13.65 3.61 -15.85
CA LYS A 213 -14.24 2.26 -16.04
C LYS A 213 -14.26 1.43 -14.76
N GLY A 214 -13.24 1.54 -13.92
CA GLY A 214 -13.08 0.73 -12.72
C GLY A 214 -12.21 -0.51 -12.94
N TRP A 215 -12.32 -1.46 -12.01
CA TRP A 215 -11.66 -2.78 -12.09
C TRP A 215 -12.31 -3.65 -13.15
N GLU A 216 -11.49 -4.38 -13.89
CA GLU A 216 -11.96 -5.32 -14.92
C GLU A 216 -12.05 -6.77 -14.40
N GLN A 217 -12.08 -7.74 -15.30
CA GLN A 217 -12.14 -9.16 -14.94
C GLN A 217 -10.82 -9.61 -14.29
N GLU A 218 -10.95 -10.20 -13.10
CA GLU A 218 -9.82 -10.74 -12.35
C GLU A 218 -9.31 -12.06 -12.94
N GLU A 219 -7.99 -12.25 -12.86
CA GLU A 219 -7.32 -13.51 -13.12
C GLU A 219 -6.72 -14.07 -11.83
N ARG A 220 -6.97 -15.36 -11.56
CA ARG A 220 -6.72 -15.98 -10.25
C ARG A 220 -5.90 -17.28 -10.32
N SER A 221 -5.40 -17.65 -11.50
CA SER A 221 -4.63 -18.90 -11.71
C SER A 221 -3.24 -18.85 -11.05
N GLY A 222 -2.61 -20.01 -10.85
CA GLY A 222 -1.21 -20.12 -10.37
C GLY A 222 -1.04 -20.45 -8.89
N GLY A 223 -2.09 -20.35 -8.08
CA GLY A 223 -2.05 -20.68 -6.63
C GLY A 223 -1.45 -19.56 -5.78
N PHE A 224 -0.85 -19.92 -4.63
CA PHE A 224 -0.36 -18.95 -3.64
C PHE A 224 1.04 -19.30 -3.11
N PRO A 225 2.11 -18.67 -3.63
CA PRO A 225 3.50 -19.00 -3.30
C PRO A 225 4.07 -18.21 -2.11
N PHE A 226 3.25 -17.46 -1.36
CA PHE A 226 3.72 -16.57 -0.30
C PHE A 226 3.43 -17.11 1.10
N LYS A 227 4.31 -16.82 2.05
CA LYS A 227 4.15 -17.18 3.46
C LYS A 227 4.52 -16.01 4.35
N VAL A 228 3.78 -15.87 5.46
CA VAL A 228 3.97 -14.78 6.42
C VAL A 228 5.37 -14.84 7.02
N GLY A 229 6.09 -13.72 7.04
CA GLY A 229 7.43 -13.63 7.61
C GLY A 229 8.55 -14.32 6.81
N GLU A 230 8.24 -15.07 5.75
CA GLU A 230 9.25 -15.65 4.86
C GLU A 230 9.55 -14.67 3.71
N GLN A 231 10.84 -14.41 3.48
CA GLN A 231 11.29 -13.58 2.37
C GLN A 231 11.00 -14.29 1.03
N PHE A 232 10.61 -13.50 0.03
CA PHE A 232 10.41 -13.95 -1.34
C PHE A 232 11.08 -13.00 -2.34
N ASP A 233 11.31 -13.50 -3.55
CA ASP A 233 11.58 -12.69 -4.73
C ASP A 233 10.38 -12.80 -5.69
N VAL A 234 9.78 -11.67 -6.10
CA VAL A 234 8.88 -11.61 -7.27
C VAL A 234 9.62 -10.91 -8.39
N GLU A 235 9.82 -11.61 -9.48
CA GLU A 235 10.44 -11.09 -10.69
C GLU A 235 9.36 -10.81 -11.74
N PHE A 236 9.36 -9.58 -12.25
CA PHE A 236 8.55 -9.13 -13.37
C PHE A 236 9.46 -8.92 -14.57
N ILE A 237 9.22 -9.68 -15.63
CA ILE A 237 9.82 -9.45 -16.93
C ILE A 237 8.78 -8.77 -17.79
N ILE A 238 8.99 -7.48 -18.06
CA ILE A 238 8.04 -6.65 -18.80
C ILE A 238 8.61 -6.45 -20.19
N SER A 239 7.92 -6.96 -21.20
CA SER A 239 8.26 -6.75 -22.60
C SER A 239 7.22 -5.81 -23.21
N THR A 240 7.66 -4.65 -23.71
CA THR A 240 6.77 -3.71 -24.38
C THR A 240 6.45 -4.15 -25.82
N SER A 241 5.81 -3.29 -26.62
CA SER A 241 5.44 -3.63 -28.00
C SER A 241 6.66 -4.07 -28.82
N PRO A 242 6.55 -5.10 -29.69
CA PRO A 242 5.33 -5.81 -30.08
C PRO A 242 4.93 -6.99 -29.18
N ILE A 243 5.77 -7.42 -28.24
CA ILE A 243 5.49 -8.60 -27.39
C ILE A 243 4.35 -8.31 -26.40
N ASN A 244 4.37 -7.13 -25.77
CA ASN A 244 3.32 -6.63 -24.87
C ASN A 244 2.85 -7.61 -23.79
N THR A 245 3.80 -8.13 -22.99
CA THR A 245 3.53 -9.11 -21.93
C THR A 245 4.29 -8.78 -20.64
N ILE A 246 3.73 -9.20 -19.51
CA ILE A 246 4.42 -9.29 -18.23
C ILE A 246 4.49 -10.76 -17.84
N GLU A 247 5.70 -11.32 -17.81
CA GLU A 247 5.94 -12.62 -17.19
C GLU A 247 6.27 -12.42 -15.71
N VAL A 248 5.70 -13.27 -14.85
CA VAL A 248 5.90 -13.22 -13.41
C VAL A 248 6.54 -14.52 -12.94
N TYR A 249 7.62 -14.40 -12.19
CA TYR A 249 8.26 -15.52 -11.50
C TYR A 249 8.23 -15.23 -10.00
N VAL A 250 7.95 -16.25 -9.19
CA VAL A 250 8.05 -16.16 -7.73
C VAL A 250 9.09 -17.17 -7.28
N ASN A 251 10.12 -16.71 -6.57
CA ASN A 251 11.24 -17.53 -6.12
C ASN A 251 11.87 -18.36 -7.26
N ASN A 252 12.16 -17.70 -8.38
CA ASN A 252 12.74 -18.27 -9.60
C ASN A 252 11.86 -19.32 -10.32
N LYS A 253 10.60 -19.50 -9.91
CA LYS A 253 9.65 -20.40 -10.58
C LYS A 253 8.65 -19.57 -11.37
N PHE A 254 8.42 -19.94 -12.64
CA PHE A 254 7.37 -19.33 -13.45
C PHE A 254 6.02 -19.43 -12.73
N PHE A 255 5.34 -18.29 -12.63
CA PHE A 255 4.06 -18.17 -11.94
C PHE A 255 2.92 -17.92 -12.93
N THR A 256 3.03 -16.87 -13.75
CA THR A 256 1.99 -16.52 -14.73
C THR A 256 2.52 -15.56 -15.78
N ASN A 257 1.74 -15.34 -16.84
CA ASN A 257 1.89 -14.19 -17.74
C ASN A 257 0.63 -13.31 -17.64
N PHE A 258 0.75 -12.04 -18.04
CA PHE A 258 -0.36 -11.11 -18.09
C PHE A 258 -0.20 -10.18 -19.29
N ALA A 259 -1.25 -10.07 -20.10
CA ALA A 259 -1.31 -9.18 -21.25
C ALA A 259 -2.74 -8.65 -21.40
N ARG A 260 -2.92 -7.33 -21.38
CA ARG A 260 -4.25 -6.72 -21.52
C ARG A 260 -4.24 -5.37 -22.20
N TYR A 261 -3.40 -4.47 -21.69
CA TYR A 261 -3.23 -3.12 -22.22
C TYR A 261 -1.80 -2.89 -22.71
N ASP A 262 -1.62 -1.80 -23.47
CA ASP A 262 -0.33 -1.38 -24.00
C ASP A 262 0.65 -1.00 -22.87
N LEU A 263 1.69 -1.81 -22.72
CA LEU A 263 2.70 -1.68 -21.67
C LEU A 263 3.70 -0.55 -21.95
N ASN A 264 3.73 0.05 -23.15
CA ASN A 264 4.51 1.27 -23.39
C ASN A 264 4.04 2.44 -22.53
N LYS A 265 2.79 2.37 -22.02
CA LYS A 265 2.18 3.40 -21.17
C LYS A 265 2.54 3.25 -19.70
N VAL A 266 3.24 2.17 -19.32
CA VAL A 266 3.72 1.98 -17.95
C VAL A 266 4.85 2.96 -17.68
N THR A 267 4.67 3.77 -16.64
CA THR A 267 5.64 4.80 -16.24
C THR A 267 5.92 4.76 -14.74
N HIS A 268 5.00 4.20 -13.96
CA HIS A 268 5.08 4.13 -12.50
C HIS A 268 4.94 2.70 -12.00
N MET A 269 5.66 2.39 -10.94
CA MET A 269 5.48 1.20 -10.12
C MET A 269 5.06 1.62 -8.72
N GLN A 270 4.06 0.97 -8.14
CA GLN A 270 3.60 1.22 -6.77
C GLN A 270 3.57 -0.08 -5.98
N ILE A 271 4.19 -0.08 -4.80
CA ILE A 271 4.14 -1.19 -3.85
C ILE A 271 3.42 -0.72 -2.60
N GLU A 272 2.43 -1.46 -2.14
CA GLU A 272 1.56 -1.04 -1.04
C GLU A 272 1.07 -2.20 -0.15
N ARG A 273 0.43 -1.82 0.97
CA ARG A 273 -0.12 -2.71 2.01
C ARG A 273 0.95 -3.53 2.75
N ALA A 274 0.65 -4.79 3.09
CA ALA A 274 1.30 -5.56 4.16
C ALA A 274 2.58 -6.29 3.71
N ILE A 275 3.55 -5.53 3.23
CA ILE A 275 4.88 -6.00 2.81
C ILE A 275 5.97 -5.12 3.44
N GLN A 276 7.05 -5.73 3.91
CA GLN A 276 8.33 -5.07 4.11
C GLN A 276 9.13 -5.22 2.81
N ILE A 277 9.50 -4.11 2.19
CA ILE A 277 10.36 -4.13 0.99
C ILE A 277 11.80 -4.22 1.48
N ASN A 278 12.46 -5.35 1.20
CA ASN A 278 13.86 -5.51 1.56
C ASN A 278 14.76 -4.83 0.52
N SER A 279 14.52 -5.12 -0.75
CA SER A 279 15.25 -4.55 -1.89
C SER A 279 14.38 -4.56 -3.14
N ILE A 280 14.59 -3.58 -4.03
CA ILE A 280 14.09 -3.60 -5.40
C ILE A 280 15.30 -3.58 -6.33
N PHE A 281 15.36 -4.56 -7.23
CA PHE A 281 16.42 -4.68 -8.22
C PHE A 281 15.87 -4.34 -9.59
N LEU A 282 16.48 -3.36 -10.26
CA LEU A 282 16.10 -2.94 -11.61
C LEU A 282 17.25 -3.29 -12.55
N CYS A 283 17.00 -4.25 -13.43
CA CYS A 283 17.94 -4.63 -14.48
C CYS A 283 17.58 -3.87 -15.76
N PRO A 284 18.49 -3.03 -16.29
CA PRO A 284 18.29 -2.25 -17.51
C PRO A 284 17.70 -3.08 -18.66
N GLY A 285 16.87 -2.42 -19.47
CA GLY A 285 16.19 -3.05 -20.60
C GLY A 285 17.15 -3.49 -21.69
N THR A 286 16.90 -4.65 -22.26
CA THR A 286 17.47 -5.04 -23.56
C THR A 286 16.52 -4.62 -24.67
N LEU A 287 17.02 -4.13 -25.80
CA LEU A 287 16.17 -3.87 -26.96
C LEU A 287 15.52 -5.17 -27.42
N ILE A 288 14.23 -5.14 -27.75
CA ILE A 288 13.53 -6.34 -28.19
C ILE A 288 14.14 -6.91 -29.49
N THR A 289 14.72 -6.06 -30.34
CA THR A 289 15.45 -6.45 -31.57
C THR A 289 16.68 -7.31 -31.30
N ASP A 290 17.23 -7.26 -30.09
CA ASP A 290 18.44 -7.99 -29.71
C ASP A 290 18.10 -9.33 -29.04
N ILE A 291 16.81 -9.63 -28.87
CA ILE A 291 16.33 -10.91 -28.35
C ILE A 291 16.27 -11.89 -29.53
N PRO A 292 16.98 -13.03 -29.46
CA PRO A 292 16.91 -14.04 -30.52
C PRO A 292 15.46 -14.51 -30.76
N ASP A 293 15.03 -14.60 -32.02
CA ASP A 293 13.68 -14.97 -32.47
C ASP A 293 13.10 -16.27 -31.88
N LYS A 294 13.89 -17.10 -31.18
CA LYS A 294 13.49 -18.42 -30.69
C LYS A 294 12.58 -18.45 -29.44
N LEU A 295 12.17 -17.31 -28.89
CA LEU A 295 11.27 -17.24 -27.72
C LEU A 295 9.81 -16.85 -28.07
N THR A 296 9.50 -16.60 -29.34
CA THR A 296 8.13 -16.33 -29.83
C THR A 296 7.37 -17.63 -30.11
N THR A 297 7.25 -18.53 -29.13
CA THR A 297 6.35 -19.70 -29.28
C THR A 297 4.93 -19.34 -28.83
N THR A 298 4.09 -19.11 -29.85
CA THR A 298 2.64 -19.40 -29.97
C THR A 298 1.76 -19.50 -28.70
N PRO A 299 0.58 -18.84 -28.68
CA PRO A 299 -0.40 -19.03 -27.62
C PRO A 299 -0.98 -20.45 -27.72
N VAL A 300 -0.91 -21.19 -26.62
CA VAL A 300 -1.67 -22.43 -26.42
C VAL A 300 -3.16 -22.04 -26.37
N LYS A 301 -3.94 -22.62 -27.30
CA LYS A 301 -5.40 -22.48 -27.39
C LYS A 301 -6.10 -22.98 -26.13
#